data_AF-A0A7C3I4X1-F1
#
_entry.id   AF-A0A7C3I4X1-F1
#
_cell.length_a   1.000
_cell.length_b   1.000
_cell.length_c   1.000
_cell.angle_alpha   90.00
_cell.angle_beta   90.00
_cell.angle_gamma   90.00
#
_symmetry.space_group_name_H-M   'P 1'
#
loop_
_entity.id
_entity.type
_entity.pdbx_description
1 polymer ?
#
loop_
_entity_poly.entity_id
_entity_poly.type
_entity_poly.pdbx_seq_one_letter_code
_entity_poly.pdbx_strand_id
1 'polypeptide(L)' 'MMKDKEPVIQLTLSEILTIFPRLKIYEDTLSELERDILTKMEGLLYDNLSIDELETLLKRISHD' A
#
# COMPACT_ATOMS: atom_id res chain seq x y z
N MET A 1 16.60 -7.75 29.76
CA MET A 1 15.33 -7.77 29.00
C MET A 1 15.69 -7.74 27.53
N MET A 2 15.56 -8.87 26.83
CA MET A 2 15.69 -8.86 25.37
C MET A 2 14.47 -8.12 24.84
N LYS A 3 14.70 -7.05 24.08
CA LYS A 3 13.63 -6.47 23.26
C LYS A 3 13.32 -7.54 22.22
N ASP A 4 12.21 -8.26 22.39
CA ASP A 4 11.65 -9.06 21.32
C ASP A 4 11.45 -8.12 20.13
N LYS A 5 12.36 -8.20 19.16
CA LYS A 5 12.23 -7.45 17.93
C LYS A 5 11.07 -8.09 17.21
N GLU A 6 9.96 -7.37 17.12
CA GLU A 6 8.87 -7.79 16.25
C GLU A 6 9.45 -8.11 14.87
N PRO A 7 9.03 -9.22 14.25
CA PRO A 7 9.52 -9.59 12.94
C PRO A 7 9.18 -8.47 11.95
N VAL A 8 10.21 -7.93 11.31
CA VAL A 8 10.03 -6.90 10.27
C VAL A 8 9.86 -7.60 8.93
N ILE A 9 8.73 -7.34 8.27
CA ILE A 9 8.50 -7.77 6.90
C ILE A 9 9.11 -6.70 5.97
N GLN A 10 9.95 -7.13 5.04
CA GLN A 10 10.46 -6.27 3.97
C GLN A 10 9.68 -6.57 2.70
N LEU A 11 9.14 -5.53 2.07
CA LEU A 11 8.44 -5.62 0.79
C LEU A 11 9.21 -4.77 -0.23
N THR A 12 9.38 -5.31 -1.43
CA THR A 12 9.84 -4.57 -2.60
C THR A 12 8.74 -3.67 -3.13
N LEU A 13 9.12 -2.60 -3.84
CA LEU A 13 8.17 -1.71 -4.50
C LEU A 13 7.23 -2.47 -5.45
N SER A 14 7.73 -3.48 -6.17
CA SER A 14 6.91 -4.34 -7.04
C SER A 14 5.87 -5.15 -6.29
N GLU A 15 6.19 -5.66 -5.10
CA GLU A 15 5.23 -6.39 -4.26
C GLU A 15 4.13 -5.45 -3.75
N ILE A 16 4.50 -4.23 -3.35
CA ILE A 16 3.54 -3.19 -2.96
C ILE A 16 2.62 -2.85 -4.14
N LEU A 17 3.18 -2.59 -5.33
CA LEU A 17 2.41 -2.28 -6.54
C LEU A 17 1.45 -3.39 -6.97
N THR A 18 1.78 -4.64 -6.61
CA THR A 18 0.92 -5.80 -6.92
C THR A 18 -0.29 -5.87 -5.97
N ILE A 19 -0.10 -5.52 -4.70
CA ILE A 19 -1.12 -5.70 -3.65
C ILE A 19 -1.97 -4.44 -3.46
N PHE A 20 -1.36 -3.25 -3.55
CA PHE A 20 -1.99 -1.97 -3.28
C PHE A 20 -3.31 -1.77 -4.06
N PRO A 21 -3.39 -2.00 -5.38
CA PRO A 21 -4.64 -1.83 -6.12
C PRO A 21 -5.78 -2.66 -5.58
N ARG A 22 -5.50 -3.92 -5.21
CA ARG A 22 -6.50 -4.84 -4.68
C ARG A 22 -7.03 -4.37 -3.34
N LEU A 23 -6.14 -3.94 -2.45
CA LEU A 23 -6.54 -3.41 -1.14
C LEU A 23 -7.33 -2.10 -1.28
N LYS A 24 -6.97 -1.24 -2.24
CA LYS A 24 -7.65 0.02 -2.48
C LYS A 24 -9.10 -0.17 -2.95
N ILE A 25 -9.39 -1.20 -3.76
CA ILE A 25 -10.77 -1.57 -4.15
C ILE A 25 -11.64 -1.88 -2.91
N TYR A 26 -11.05 -2.52 -1.91
CA TYR A 26 -11.77 -2.95 -0.70
C TYR A 26 -11.65 -1.96 0.46
N GLU A 27 -11.11 -0.75 0.26
CA GLU A 27 -10.75 0.22 1.31
C GLU A 27 -11.88 0.47 2.32
N ASP A 28 -13.12 0.57 1.83
CA ASP A 28 -14.31 0.80 2.65
C ASP A 28 -14.68 -0.38 3.57
N THR A 29 -14.22 -1.59 3.21
CA THR A 29 -14.51 -2.83 3.94
C THR A 29 -13.34 -3.31 4.81
N LEU A 30 -12.18 -2.65 4.71
CA LEU A 30 -11.00 -2.99 5.48
C LEU A 30 -11.20 -2.69 6.98
N SER A 31 -10.54 -3.46 7.83
CA SER A 31 -10.36 -3.11 9.24
C SER A 31 -9.48 -1.87 9.40
N GLU A 32 -9.45 -1.30 10.61
CA GLU A 32 -8.60 -0.13 10.91
C GLU A 32 -7.12 -0.41 10.65
N LEU A 33 -6.62 -1.57 11.09
CA LEU A 33 -5.22 -1.96 10.88
C LEU A 33 -4.89 -2.11 9.39
N GLU A 34 -5.80 -2.67 8.60
CA GLU A 34 -5.61 -2.81 7.16
C GLU A 34 -5.62 -1.46 6.44
N ARG A 35 -6.47 -0.51 6.84
CA ARG A 35 -6.44 0.87 6.33
C ARG A 35 -5.14 1.59 6.69
N ASP A 36 -4.61 1.37 7.89
CA ASP A 36 -3.32 1.92 8.29
C ASP A 36 -2.17 1.36 7.43
N ILE A 37 -2.20 0.06 7.13
CA ILE A 37 -1.23 -0.58 6.24
C ILE A 37 -1.37 -0.01 4.83
N LEU A 38 -2.60 0.13 4.32
CA LEU A 38 -2.88 0.72 3.01
C LEU A 38 -2.35 2.16 2.92
N THR A 39 -2.58 2.97 3.95
CA THR A 39 -2.07 4.35 4.04
C THR A 39 -0.54 4.40 4.01
N LYS A 40 0.13 3.49 4.72
CA LYS A 40 1.60 3.39 4.68
C LYS A 40 2.12 2.97 3.31
N MET A 41 1.45 2.01 2.66
CA MET A 41 1.77 1.64 1.27
C MET A 41 1.59 2.83 0.34
N GLU A 42 0.49 3.58 0.47
CA GLU A 42 0.20 4.76 -0.33
C GLU A 42 1.30 5.83 -0.18
N GLY A 43 1.73 6.12 1.05
CA GLY A 43 2.86 7.01 1.32
C GLY A 43 4.16 6.56 0.66
N LEU A 44 4.49 5.27 0.75
CA LEU A 44 5.68 4.71 0.08
C LEU A 44 5.59 4.85 -1.44
N LEU A 45 4.41 4.72 -2.03
CA LEU A 45 4.22 4.92 -3.46
C LEU A 45 4.38 6.39 -3.85
N TYR A 46 3.86 7.34 -3.05
CA TYR A 46 4.11 8.78 -3.24
C TYR A 46 5.59 9.16 -3.17
N ASP A 47 6.36 8.48 -2.32
CA ASP A 47 7.80 8.74 -2.16
C ASP A 47 8.64 8.18 -3.32
N ASN A 48 8.16 7.13 -4.00
CA ASN A 48 8.95 6.38 -4.99
C ASN A 48 8.48 6.53 -6.44
N LEU A 49 7.26 7.02 -6.66
CA LEU A 49 6.69 7.22 -7.98
C LEU A 49 6.47 8.70 -8.28
N SER A 50 6.50 9.05 -9.56
CA SER A 50 6.01 10.34 -10.02
C SER A 50 4.48 10.46 -9.84
N ILE A 51 3.99 11.70 -9.81
CA ILE A 51 2.56 11.99 -9.76
C ILE A 51 1.82 11.32 -10.92
N ASP A 52 2.39 11.35 -12.13
CA ASP A 52 1.77 10.75 -13.33
C ASP A 52 1.64 9.23 -13.23
N GLU A 53 2.66 8.56 -12.66
CA GLU A 53 2.64 7.10 -12.44
C GLU A 53 1.58 6.71 -11.39
N LEU A 54 1.45 7.49 -10.32
CA LEU A 54 0.42 7.32 -9.30
C LEU A 54 -0.98 7.55 -9.83
N GLU A 55 -1.19 8.63 -10.58
CA GLU A 55 -2.48 8.87 -11.23
C GLU A 55 -2.85 7.73 -12.17
N THR A 56 -1.89 7.20 -12.93
CA THR A 56 -2.10 6.06 -13.81
C THR A 56 -2.49 4.81 -13.03
N LEU A 57 -1.84 4.56 -11.89
CA LEU A 57 -2.16 3.45 -11.00
C LEU A 57 -3.57 3.59 -10.41
N LEU A 58 -3.92 4.78 -9.91
CA LEU A 58 -5.22 5.06 -9.30
C LEU A 58 -6.36 5.02 -10.31
N LYS A 59 -6.16 5.55 -11.53
CA LYS A 59 -7.15 5.49 -12.61
C LYS A 59 -7.52 4.05 -12.98
N ARG A 60 -6.57 3.11 -12.93
CA ARG A 60 -6.84 1.68 -13.18
C ARG A 60 -7.75 1.07 -12.12
N ILE A 61 -7.62 1.51 -10.87
CA ILE A 61 -8.42 1.02 -9.74
C ILE A 61 -9.86 1.52 -9.84
N SER A 62 -10.09 2.77 -10.28
CA SER A 62 -11.43 3.36 -10.37
C SER A 62 -12.30 2.88 -11.53
N HIS A 63 -11.78 2.03 -12.42
CA HIS A 63 -12.50 1.50 -13.59
C HIS A 63 -12.91 0.02 -13.47
N ASP A 64 -12.58 -0.62 -12.34
CA ASP A 64 -13.06 -1.96 -11.93
C ASP A 64 -14.14 -1.83 -10.85
#